data_AF-A0A5J5AW24-F1
#
_entry.id   AF-A0A5J5AW24-F1
#
_cell.length_a   1.000
_cell.length_b   1.000
_cell.length_c   1.000
_cell.angle_alpha   90.00
_cell.angle_beta   90.00
_cell.angle_gamma   90.00
#
_symmetry.space_group_name_H-M   'P 1'
#
loop_
_entity.id
_entity.type
_entity.pdbx_description
1 polymer ?
#
loop_
_entity_poly.entity_id
_entity_poly.type
_entity_poly.pdbx_seq_one_letter_code
_entity_poly.pdbx_strand_id
1 'polypeptide(L)'
;MGLSQLSKKSHLTEIVSALFVLGFLSLRVVECRKPRYPDLFEYPAISCRKHSALLTEFGGKGDGQTLNTKAFRSAIHHLSRFASDGGAQLIVPPGKWLTGTFNLTSHFTLYIHKDAVLLASQDESAFPLVAPLPSYGTGRDGPGGRFSSLIFGTNLTDVVITGGNGTIDGQGAYWWNKFHKKELNNTRPYLIEIMYSDQVQISNLTLINSPSWNVHPIYSRDVIIQGLTILAPTDSPNTDGVNPDSCTNVRIEDCFIVSGD
;
A
#
# COMPACT_ATOMS: atom_id res chain seq x y z
N MET A 1 -16.15 50.69 71.56
CA MET A 1 -14.68 50.80 71.50
C MET A 1 -14.15 49.45 71.06
N GLY A 2 -13.37 49.23 70.02
CA GLY A 2 -12.82 50.04 68.94
C GLY A 2 -12.30 49.07 67.87
N LEU A 3 -12.19 49.57 66.62
CA LEU A 3 -11.88 48.84 65.40
C LEU A 3 -10.46 48.25 65.33
N SER A 4 -10.26 47.15 64.60
CA SER A 4 -9.20 46.94 63.58
C SER A 4 -9.40 45.56 62.92
N GLN A 5 -9.76 45.42 61.65
CA GLN A 5 -9.05 45.64 60.36
C GLN A 5 -8.06 44.54 59.93
N LEU A 6 -8.18 44.17 58.64
CA LEU A 6 -7.18 43.62 57.70
C LEU A 6 -6.88 42.09 57.83
N SER A 7 -6.62 41.29 56.78
CA SER A 7 -6.44 41.52 55.34
C SER A 7 -6.05 40.19 54.62
N LYS A 8 -6.52 40.02 53.38
CA LYS A 8 -5.89 39.37 52.18
C LYS A 8 -5.68 37.84 52.06
N LYS A 9 -6.25 37.33 50.94
CA LYS A 9 -5.68 36.49 49.83
C LYS A 9 -5.14 35.10 50.22
N SER A 10 -5.14 34.05 49.41
CA SER A 10 -5.60 33.72 48.04
C SER A 10 -5.26 32.24 47.80
N HIS A 11 -5.89 31.63 46.79
CA HIS A 11 -5.42 30.44 46.04
C HIS A 11 -5.29 29.11 46.80
N LEU A 12 -6.21 28.18 46.49
CA LEU A 12 -5.79 26.87 46.01
C LEU A 12 -6.85 26.29 45.07
N THR A 13 -6.61 26.49 43.78
CA THR A 13 -7.16 25.69 42.69
C THR A 13 -6.61 24.27 42.81
N GLU A 14 -7.41 23.31 43.26
CA GLU A 14 -7.13 21.90 42.97
C GLU A 14 -7.56 21.63 41.53
N ILE A 15 -6.54 21.71 40.66
CA ILE A 15 -6.55 21.21 39.31
C ILE A 15 -6.87 19.71 39.40
N VAL A 16 -8.10 19.33 39.00
CA VAL A 16 -8.38 17.97 38.59
C VAL A 16 -7.54 17.73 37.34
N SER A 17 -6.37 17.12 37.54
CA SER A 17 -5.58 16.56 36.46
C SER A 17 -6.38 15.41 35.86
N ALA A 18 -7.27 15.74 34.93
CA ALA A 18 -7.74 14.80 33.94
C ALA A 18 -6.48 14.33 33.19
N LEU A 19 -5.97 13.16 33.56
CA LEU A 19 -5.08 12.35 32.75
C LEU A 19 -5.84 12.06 31.45
N PHE A 20 -5.77 12.99 30.50
CA PHE A 20 -5.88 12.67 29.09
C PHE A 20 -4.68 11.77 28.81
N VAL A 21 -4.86 10.47 29.01
CA VAL A 21 -4.12 9.49 28.22
C VAL A 21 -4.60 9.74 26.80
N LEU A 22 -3.95 10.68 26.11
CA LEU A 22 -3.82 10.69 24.66
C LEU A 22 -3.10 9.38 24.34
N GLY A 23 -3.84 8.28 24.43
CA GLY A 23 -3.44 7.05 23.82
C GLY A 23 -3.31 7.40 22.36
N PHE A 24 -2.08 7.41 21.87
CA PHE A 24 -1.84 7.25 20.44
C PHE A 24 -2.75 6.09 20.03
N LEU A 25 -3.82 6.38 19.28
CA LEU A 25 -4.65 5.39 18.63
C LEU A 25 -3.79 4.79 17.52
N SER A 26 -2.75 4.06 17.91
CA SER A 26 -1.95 3.26 17.00
C SER A 26 -2.91 2.26 16.40
N LEU A 27 -3.00 2.22 15.07
CA LEU A 27 -3.72 1.18 14.36
C LEU A 27 -3.33 -0.19 14.93
N ARG A 28 -4.34 -0.89 15.45
CA ARG A 28 -4.17 -2.25 15.97
C ARG A 28 -4.52 -3.21 14.85
N VAL A 29 -3.64 -4.17 14.64
CA VAL A 29 -3.86 -5.25 13.69
C VAL A 29 -4.55 -6.39 14.42
N VAL A 30 -5.55 -7.00 13.79
CA VAL A 30 -6.33 -8.14 14.32
C VAL A 30 -6.11 -9.38 13.46
N GLU A 31 -6.24 -10.57 14.06
CA GLU A 31 -6.13 -11.83 13.33
C GLU A 31 -7.39 -12.10 12.50
N CYS A 32 -7.25 -12.22 11.19
CA CYS A 32 -8.35 -12.48 10.26
C CYS A 32 -8.30 -13.91 9.72
N ARG A 33 -9.47 -14.56 9.63
CA ARG A 33 -9.61 -15.95 9.17
C ARG A 33 -10.57 -16.07 8.01
N LYS A 34 -10.25 -16.95 7.05
CA LYS A 34 -11.14 -17.27 5.91
C LYS A 34 -11.37 -18.77 5.77
N PRO A 35 -12.50 -19.30 6.29
CA PRO A 35 -12.78 -20.74 6.31
C PRO A 35 -13.30 -21.32 4.98
N ARG A 36 -13.59 -20.47 3.98
CA ARG A 36 -14.33 -20.86 2.77
C ARG A 36 -13.44 -21.32 1.60
N TYR A 37 -12.11 -21.18 1.72
CA TYR A 37 -11.15 -21.61 0.71
C TYR A 37 -10.36 -22.81 1.23
N PRO A 38 -9.91 -23.72 0.33
CA PRO A 38 -9.35 -25.03 0.71
C PRO A 38 -8.14 -24.94 1.65
N ASP A 39 -7.47 -23.79 1.68
CA ASP A 39 -6.46 -23.45 2.66
C ASP A 39 -7.03 -22.45 3.67
N LEU A 40 -7.21 -22.86 4.92
CA LEU A 40 -7.48 -21.92 6.02
C LEU A 40 -6.21 -21.07 6.20
N PHE A 41 -6.27 -19.81 5.78
CA PHE A 41 -5.20 -18.85 6.07
C PHE A 41 -5.66 -17.88 7.17
N GLU A 42 -4.82 -17.78 8.20
CA GLU A 42 -4.85 -16.73 9.21
C GLU A 42 -3.85 -15.65 8.77
N TYR A 43 -4.26 -14.39 8.84
CA TYR A 43 -3.38 -13.26 8.55
C TYR A 43 -3.75 -12.04 9.38
N PRO A 44 -2.75 -11.26 9.83
CA PRO A 44 -2.99 -10.06 10.60
C PRO A 44 -3.43 -8.90 9.67
N ALA A 45 -4.55 -8.25 9.95
CA ALA A 45 -5.02 -7.06 9.23
C ALA A 45 -5.67 -6.01 10.15
N ILE A 46 -5.60 -4.72 9.79
CA ILE A 46 -6.28 -3.62 10.49
C ILE A 46 -7.81 -3.79 10.49
N SER A 47 -8.34 -4.49 9.48
CA SER A 47 -9.76 -4.79 9.31
C SER A 47 -9.96 -6.15 8.64
N CYS A 48 -10.80 -7.01 9.22
CA CYS A 48 -11.23 -8.24 8.57
C CYS A 48 -12.40 -7.97 7.61
N ARG A 49 -12.36 -8.57 6.42
CA ARG A 49 -13.41 -8.40 5.41
C ARG A 49 -14.45 -9.50 5.51
N LYS A 50 -15.73 -9.16 5.49
CA LYS A 50 -16.82 -10.15 5.45
C LYS A 50 -16.89 -10.83 4.09
N HIS A 51 -16.84 -10.04 3.01
CA HIS A 51 -16.95 -10.51 1.64
C HIS A 51 -15.59 -10.88 1.06
N SER A 52 -15.54 -11.86 0.17
CA SER A 52 -14.31 -12.30 -0.49
C SER A 52 -14.58 -13.00 -1.81
N ALA A 53 -13.71 -12.83 -2.79
CA ALA A 53 -13.74 -13.56 -4.06
C ALA A 53 -12.32 -13.83 -4.58
N LEU A 54 -12.16 -14.89 -5.38
CA LEU A 54 -10.93 -15.21 -6.10
C LEU A 54 -10.84 -14.42 -7.40
N LEU A 55 -9.63 -14.05 -7.81
CA LEU A 55 -9.40 -13.41 -9.11
C LEU A 55 -9.86 -14.27 -10.31
N THR A 56 -9.84 -15.61 -10.16
CA THR A 56 -10.33 -16.55 -11.17
C THR A 56 -11.83 -16.43 -11.43
N GLU A 57 -12.62 -16.00 -10.44
CA GLU A 57 -14.07 -15.78 -10.60
C GLU A 57 -14.37 -14.61 -11.55
N PHE A 58 -13.38 -13.75 -11.81
CA PHE A 58 -13.48 -12.62 -12.73
C PHE A 58 -12.72 -12.87 -14.05
N GLY A 59 -12.43 -14.14 -14.35
CA GLY A 59 -11.76 -14.56 -15.59
C GLY A 59 -10.24 -14.41 -15.57
N GLY A 60 -9.64 -14.17 -14.42
CA GLY A 60 -8.19 -14.15 -14.29
C GLY A 60 -7.58 -15.53 -14.55
N LYS A 61 -6.39 -15.56 -15.16
CA LYS A 61 -5.59 -16.77 -15.43
C LYS A 61 -4.17 -16.62 -14.88
N GLY A 62 -3.78 -17.55 -14.02
CA GLY A 62 -2.47 -17.61 -13.37
C GLY A 62 -1.38 -18.29 -14.21
N ASP A 63 -1.39 -18.11 -15.53
CA ASP A 63 -0.50 -18.78 -16.50
C ASP A 63 0.80 -18.01 -16.82
N GLY A 64 0.97 -16.81 -16.26
CA GLY A 64 2.10 -15.91 -16.48
C GLY A 64 2.10 -15.20 -17.84
N GLN A 65 1.07 -15.39 -18.66
CA GLN A 65 1.01 -14.90 -20.05
C GLN A 65 -0.25 -14.06 -20.30
N THR A 66 -1.38 -14.46 -19.75
CA THR A 66 -2.65 -13.74 -19.89
C THR A 66 -2.58 -12.40 -19.15
N LEU A 67 -2.86 -11.30 -19.85
CA LEU A 67 -2.94 -9.98 -19.22
C LEU A 67 -4.23 -9.85 -18.40
N ASN A 68 -4.10 -9.91 -17.08
CA ASN A 68 -5.18 -9.96 -16.10
C ASN A 68 -5.72 -8.60 -15.66
N THR A 69 -5.24 -7.48 -16.25
CA THR A 69 -5.64 -6.12 -15.85
C THR A 69 -7.17 -5.93 -15.84
N LYS A 70 -7.87 -6.52 -16.82
CA LYS A 70 -9.34 -6.48 -16.87
C LYS A 70 -9.98 -7.28 -15.73
N ALA A 71 -9.46 -8.47 -15.42
CA ALA A 71 -9.95 -9.29 -14.32
C ALA A 71 -9.80 -8.58 -12.96
N PHE A 72 -8.64 -7.95 -12.71
CA PHE A 72 -8.43 -7.12 -11.51
C PHE A 72 -9.44 -5.97 -11.42
N ARG A 73 -9.62 -5.21 -12.49
CA ARG A 73 -10.59 -4.10 -12.54
C ARG A 73 -12.02 -4.57 -12.30
N SER A 74 -12.44 -5.66 -12.95
CA SER A 74 -13.76 -6.24 -12.76
C SER A 74 -13.99 -6.74 -11.34
N ALA A 75 -12.99 -7.41 -10.75
CA ALA A 75 -13.04 -7.88 -9.37
C ALA A 75 -13.19 -6.73 -8.38
N ILE A 76 -12.33 -5.71 -8.50
CA ILE A 76 -12.34 -4.55 -7.59
C ILE A 76 -13.64 -3.76 -7.73
N HIS A 77 -14.14 -3.54 -8.95
CA HIS A 77 -15.43 -2.88 -9.18
C HIS A 77 -16.60 -3.65 -8.58
N HIS A 78 -16.62 -4.98 -8.71
CA HIS A 78 -17.67 -5.79 -8.11
C HIS A 78 -17.62 -5.72 -6.57
N LEU A 79 -16.43 -5.91 -6.00
CA LEU A 79 -16.21 -5.99 -4.57
C LEU A 79 -16.35 -4.64 -3.86
N SER A 80 -16.13 -3.51 -4.54
CA SER A 80 -16.32 -2.17 -3.96
C SER A 80 -17.76 -1.91 -3.50
N ARG A 81 -18.73 -2.64 -4.05
CA ARG A 81 -20.15 -2.54 -3.67
C ARG A 81 -20.41 -2.98 -2.22
N PHE A 82 -19.47 -3.70 -1.60
CA PHE A 82 -19.55 -4.15 -0.22
C PHE A 82 -18.89 -3.19 0.78
N ALA A 83 -18.42 -2.02 0.35
CA ALA A 83 -17.76 -1.04 1.21
C ALA A 83 -18.57 -0.67 2.47
N SER A 84 -19.90 -0.52 2.34
CA SER A 84 -20.79 -0.18 3.46
C SER A 84 -21.10 -1.35 4.40
N ASP A 85 -20.72 -2.58 4.06
CA ASP A 85 -20.92 -3.81 4.86
C ASP A 85 -19.57 -4.39 5.32
N GLY A 86 -18.65 -3.50 5.75
CA GLY A 86 -17.33 -3.87 6.27
C GLY A 86 -16.27 -4.16 5.19
N GLY A 87 -16.61 -3.95 3.92
CA GLY A 87 -15.67 -4.09 2.82
C GLY A 87 -15.49 -5.52 2.32
N ALA A 88 -14.55 -5.67 1.40
CA ALA A 88 -14.34 -6.92 0.68
C ALA A 88 -12.87 -7.23 0.44
N GLN A 89 -12.60 -8.52 0.23
CA GLN A 89 -11.28 -9.04 -0.07
C GLN A 89 -11.22 -9.65 -1.48
N LEU A 90 -10.20 -9.29 -2.24
CA LEU A 90 -9.81 -10.01 -3.45
C LEU A 90 -8.60 -10.90 -3.13
N ILE A 91 -8.74 -12.20 -3.40
CA ILE A 91 -7.69 -13.19 -3.23
C ILE A 91 -7.08 -13.51 -4.59
N VAL A 92 -5.76 -13.37 -4.71
CA VAL A 92 -4.98 -13.84 -5.86
C VAL A 92 -4.44 -15.23 -5.52
N PRO A 93 -5.01 -16.31 -6.09
CA PRO A 93 -4.60 -17.68 -5.76
C PRO A 93 -3.22 -18.05 -6.34
N PRO A 94 -2.65 -19.21 -5.98
CA PRO A 94 -1.42 -19.73 -6.59
C PRO A 94 -1.40 -19.61 -8.12
N GLY A 95 -0.25 -19.20 -8.67
CA GLY A 95 -0.07 -18.99 -10.11
C GLY A 95 0.70 -17.71 -10.43
N LYS A 96 0.94 -17.47 -11.72
CA LYS A 96 1.63 -16.26 -12.22
C LYS A 96 0.63 -15.33 -12.92
N TRP A 97 0.52 -14.09 -12.45
CA TRP A 97 -0.55 -13.18 -12.82
C TRP A 97 0.02 -11.93 -13.49
N LEU A 98 0.19 -11.98 -14.82
CA LEU A 98 0.63 -10.83 -15.60
C LEU A 98 -0.43 -9.73 -15.58
N THR A 99 -0.07 -8.50 -15.23
CA THR A 99 -1.00 -7.36 -15.20
C THR A 99 -0.28 -6.03 -15.41
N GLY A 100 -1.01 -5.05 -15.95
CA GLY A 100 -0.66 -3.64 -15.84
C GLY A 100 -1.29 -3.02 -14.59
N THR A 101 -1.36 -1.70 -14.56
CA THR A 101 -1.94 -0.96 -13.43
C THR A 101 -3.40 -1.29 -13.19
N PHE A 102 -3.71 -1.58 -11.92
CA PHE A 102 -5.08 -1.60 -11.39
C PHE A 102 -5.18 -0.77 -10.11
N ASN A 103 -6.34 -0.16 -9.92
CA ASN A 103 -6.58 0.77 -8.81
C ASN A 103 -7.39 0.11 -7.72
N LEU A 104 -6.97 0.25 -6.47
CA LEU A 104 -7.71 -0.18 -5.29
C LEU A 104 -8.85 0.78 -4.93
N THR A 105 -9.68 0.37 -3.98
CA THR A 105 -10.82 1.13 -3.44
C THR A 105 -10.80 1.08 -1.91
N SER A 106 -11.60 1.91 -1.23
CA SER A 106 -11.69 1.93 0.24
C SER A 106 -12.34 0.65 0.79
N HIS A 107 -12.07 0.34 2.06
CA HIS A 107 -12.55 -0.86 2.74
C HIS A 107 -12.23 -2.14 1.96
N PHE A 108 -10.98 -2.24 1.52
CA PHE A 108 -10.56 -3.30 0.62
C PHE A 108 -9.34 -4.05 1.15
N THR A 109 -9.30 -5.35 0.89
CA THR A 109 -8.12 -6.18 1.12
C THR A 109 -7.70 -6.86 -0.18
N LEU A 110 -6.50 -6.58 -0.67
CA LEU A 110 -5.84 -7.40 -1.66
C LEU A 110 -5.00 -8.45 -0.93
N TYR A 111 -5.32 -9.73 -1.11
CA TYR A 111 -4.60 -10.85 -0.51
C TYR A 111 -3.85 -11.64 -1.59
N ILE A 112 -2.53 -11.72 -1.49
CA ILE A 112 -1.67 -12.43 -2.44
C ILE A 112 -1.19 -13.73 -1.80
N HIS A 113 -1.62 -14.87 -2.36
CA HIS A 113 -1.31 -16.18 -1.80
C HIS A 113 0.19 -16.49 -1.86
N LYS A 114 0.69 -17.37 -0.98
CA LYS A 114 2.13 -17.72 -0.83
C LYS A 114 2.81 -18.21 -2.11
N ASP A 115 2.05 -18.84 -3.00
CA ASP A 115 2.51 -19.37 -4.29
C ASP A 115 2.00 -18.53 -5.48
N ALA A 116 1.49 -17.33 -5.21
CA ALA A 116 1.07 -16.38 -6.24
C ALA A 116 2.22 -15.40 -6.54
N VAL A 117 2.42 -15.13 -7.82
CA VAL A 117 3.37 -14.12 -8.32
C VAL A 117 2.62 -13.15 -9.21
N LEU A 118 2.48 -11.90 -8.81
CA LEU A 118 2.03 -10.82 -9.70
C LEU A 118 3.22 -10.40 -10.56
N LEU A 119 3.04 -10.38 -11.88
CA LEU A 119 4.07 -9.96 -12.83
C LEU A 119 3.67 -8.61 -13.44
N ALA A 120 4.49 -7.58 -13.26
CA ALA A 120 4.27 -6.30 -13.90
C ALA A 120 4.49 -6.41 -15.42
N SER A 121 3.51 -5.99 -16.20
CA SER A 121 3.62 -5.96 -17.67
C SER A 121 4.89 -5.22 -18.12
N GLN A 122 5.46 -5.67 -19.25
CA GLN A 122 6.56 -4.96 -19.92
C GLN A 122 6.05 -4.04 -21.05
N ASP A 123 4.73 -4.08 -21.31
CA ASP A 123 4.06 -3.14 -22.19
C ASP A 123 3.76 -1.84 -21.43
N GLU A 124 4.45 -0.76 -21.79
CA GLU A 124 4.29 0.57 -21.17
C GLU A 124 2.84 1.10 -21.27
N SER A 125 2.09 0.71 -22.32
CA SER A 125 0.69 1.11 -22.47
C SER A 125 -0.23 0.52 -21.40
N ALA A 126 0.23 -0.52 -20.70
CA ALA A 126 -0.46 -1.12 -19.57
C ALA A 126 -0.38 -0.26 -18.29
N PHE A 127 0.43 0.81 -18.29
CA PHE A 127 0.60 1.77 -17.22
C PHE A 127 0.14 3.14 -17.72
N PRO A 128 -1.11 3.56 -17.44
CA PRO A 128 -1.58 4.89 -17.83
C PRO A 128 -0.67 6.00 -17.27
N LEU A 129 -0.45 7.06 -18.06
CA LEU A 129 0.26 8.24 -17.58
C LEU A 129 -0.63 9.04 -16.63
N VAL A 130 -0.04 9.49 -15.53
CA VAL A 130 -0.64 10.44 -14.59
C VAL A 130 0.30 11.65 -14.43
N ALA A 131 -0.25 12.77 -13.96
CA ALA A 131 0.51 13.99 -13.75
C ALA A 131 1.69 13.75 -12.78
N PRO A 132 2.79 14.53 -12.83
CA PRO A 132 3.79 14.51 -11.76
C PRO A 132 3.19 14.71 -10.37
N LEU A 133 3.94 14.33 -9.33
CA LEU A 133 3.49 14.56 -7.95
C LEU A 133 3.47 16.07 -7.67
N PRO A 134 2.42 16.59 -7.01
CA PRO A 134 2.32 18.03 -6.73
C PRO A 134 3.52 18.61 -5.98
N SER A 135 4.12 17.86 -5.05
CA SER A 135 5.33 18.30 -4.32
C SER A 135 6.59 18.34 -5.18
N TYR A 136 6.63 17.60 -6.30
CA TYR A 136 7.84 17.49 -7.13
C TYR A 136 7.80 18.42 -8.35
N GLY A 137 6.62 18.78 -8.84
CA GLY A 137 6.41 19.74 -9.94
C GLY A 137 6.81 19.24 -11.34
N THR A 138 7.72 18.26 -11.45
CA THR A 138 8.19 17.65 -12.71
C THR A 138 8.38 16.13 -12.55
N GLY A 139 8.47 15.41 -13.68
CA GLY A 139 8.90 14.02 -13.69
C GLY A 139 10.34 13.84 -13.18
N ARG A 140 10.62 12.67 -12.59
CA ARG A 140 11.90 12.32 -11.95
C ARG A 140 12.89 11.70 -12.94
N ASP A 141 12.41 10.82 -13.83
CA ASP A 141 13.26 10.17 -14.84
C ASP A 141 13.21 10.86 -16.22
N GLY A 142 12.30 11.81 -16.42
CA GLY A 142 12.10 12.51 -17.69
C GLY A 142 11.15 13.70 -17.55
N PRO A 143 11.06 14.57 -18.57
CA PRO A 143 10.30 15.82 -18.50
C PRO A 143 8.78 15.63 -18.60
N GLY A 144 8.31 14.43 -18.97
CA GLY A 144 6.90 14.08 -19.10
C GLY A 144 6.19 13.78 -17.79
N GLY A 145 5.11 13.01 -17.87
CA GLY A 145 4.35 12.57 -16.71
C GLY A 145 5.03 11.45 -15.93
N ARG A 146 4.24 10.69 -15.18
CA ARG A 146 4.66 9.40 -14.60
C ARG A 146 3.77 8.28 -15.10
N PHE A 147 4.35 7.12 -15.34
CA PHE A 147 3.58 5.90 -15.42
C PHE A 147 2.94 5.63 -14.06
N SER A 148 1.64 5.30 -14.04
CA SER A 148 0.98 4.89 -12.81
C SER A 148 1.58 3.59 -12.28
N SER A 149 1.61 3.46 -10.95
CA SER A 149 2.19 2.31 -10.26
C SER A 149 1.42 1.02 -10.53
N LEU A 150 2.05 -0.15 -10.36
CA LEU A 150 1.41 -1.45 -10.64
C LEU A 150 0.15 -1.64 -9.78
N ILE A 151 0.29 -1.42 -8.47
CA ILE A 151 -0.81 -1.36 -7.50
C ILE A 151 -0.96 0.08 -7.08
N PHE A 152 -2.05 0.71 -7.50
CA PHE A 152 -2.28 2.13 -7.28
C PHE A 152 -3.53 2.38 -6.43
N GLY A 153 -3.55 3.47 -5.67
CA GLY A 153 -4.72 3.92 -4.92
C GLY A 153 -4.61 5.39 -4.58
N THR A 154 -5.73 6.12 -4.60
CA THR A 154 -5.76 7.54 -4.20
C THR A 154 -7.06 7.88 -3.48
N ASN A 155 -6.99 8.72 -2.44
CA ASN A 155 -8.14 9.10 -1.61
C ASN A 155 -8.86 7.89 -1.00
N LEU A 156 -8.10 6.92 -0.48
CA LEU A 156 -8.65 5.70 0.08
C LEU A 156 -8.72 5.75 1.60
N THR A 157 -9.60 4.94 2.17
CA THR A 157 -9.67 4.70 3.61
C THR A 157 -9.72 3.21 3.86
N ASP A 158 -8.98 2.72 4.86
CA ASP A 158 -9.03 1.32 5.30
C ASP A 158 -8.67 0.35 4.16
N VAL A 159 -7.39 0.33 3.79
CA VAL A 159 -6.85 -0.48 2.70
C VAL A 159 -5.78 -1.42 3.23
N VAL A 160 -5.89 -2.69 2.87
CA VAL A 160 -4.92 -3.73 3.25
C VAL A 160 -4.37 -4.41 2.00
N ILE A 161 -3.06 -4.40 1.84
CA ILE A 161 -2.34 -5.17 0.84
C ILE A 161 -1.49 -6.18 1.60
N THR A 162 -1.91 -7.45 1.59
CA THR A 162 -1.28 -8.48 2.41
C THR A 162 -1.26 -9.84 1.70
N GLY A 163 -0.75 -10.87 2.37
CA GLY A 163 -0.65 -12.18 1.77
C GLY A 163 -0.03 -13.23 2.68
N GLY A 164 0.10 -14.43 2.13
CA GLY A 164 0.87 -15.53 2.73
C GLY A 164 2.34 -15.47 2.36
N ASN A 165 2.93 -14.27 2.25
CA ASN A 165 4.23 -14.05 1.60
C ASN A 165 4.22 -14.29 0.08
N GLY A 166 3.12 -13.95 -0.59
CA GLY A 166 3.07 -13.94 -2.06
C GLY A 166 4.01 -12.89 -2.67
N THR A 167 4.37 -13.08 -3.94
CA THR A 167 5.37 -12.25 -4.63
C THR A 167 4.74 -11.21 -5.55
N ILE A 168 5.27 -10.00 -5.55
CA ILE A 168 5.05 -8.97 -6.57
C ILE A 168 6.38 -8.73 -7.28
N ASP A 169 6.48 -9.13 -8.55
CA ASP A 169 7.65 -8.96 -9.39
C ASP A 169 7.43 -7.81 -10.37
N GLY A 170 8.20 -6.74 -10.20
CA GLY A 170 8.17 -5.55 -11.03
C GLY A 170 8.80 -5.74 -12.41
N GLN A 171 9.52 -6.84 -12.64
CA GLN A 171 10.24 -7.12 -13.88
C GLN A 171 11.07 -5.90 -14.34
N GLY A 172 11.80 -5.29 -13.40
CA GLY A 172 12.40 -3.96 -13.53
C GLY A 172 13.54 -3.83 -14.53
N ALA A 173 14.16 -4.93 -14.96
CA ALA A 173 15.33 -4.91 -15.84
C ALA A 173 15.11 -4.12 -17.15
N TYR A 174 13.91 -4.21 -17.74
CA TYR A 174 13.53 -3.40 -18.90
C TYR A 174 13.64 -1.90 -18.61
N TRP A 175 13.09 -1.47 -17.47
CA TRP A 175 13.04 -0.08 -17.05
C TRP A 175 14.40 0.48 -16.65
N TRP A 176 15.21 -0.32 -15.93
CA TRP A 176 16.56 0.07 -15.52
C TRP A 176 17.48 0.26 -16.71
N ASN A 177 17.37 -0.61 -17.73
CA ASN A 177 18.13 -0.47 -18.97
C ASN A 177 17.79 0.84 -19.69
N LYS A 178 16.51 1.21 -19.79
CA LYS A 178 16.10 2.50 -20.37
C LYS A 178 16.56 3.70 -19.54
N PHE A 179 16.56 3.58 -18.21
CA PHE A 179 17.08 4.62 -17.32
C PHE A 179 18.56 4.88 -17.57
N HIS A 180 19.40 3.84 -17.56
CA HIS A 180 20.84 3.98 -17.79
C HIS A 180 21.17 4.55 -19.18
N LYS A 181 20.37 4.21 -20.19
CA LYS A 181 20.51 4.73 -21.56
C LYS A 181 19.89 6.13 -21.74
N LYS A 182 19.23 6.68 -20.73
CA LYS A 182 18.51 7.97 -20.78
C LYS A 182 17.42 7.99 -21.87
N GLU A 183 16.70 6.89 -22.03
CA GLU A 183 15.64 6.68 -23.04
C GLU A 183 14.23 6.88 -22.47
N LEU A 184 14.12 7.41 -21.25
CA LEU A 184 12.85 7.63 -20.57
C LEU A 184 12.35 9.06 -20.81
N ASN A 185 11.13 9.18 -21.35
CA ASN A 185 10.43 10.45 -21.47
C ASN A 185 9.53 10.74 -20.26
N ASN A 186 9.13 9.71 -19.53
CA ASN A 186 8.24 9.76 -18.38
C ASN A 186 8.90 9.05 -17.18
N THR A 187 8.46 9.39 -15.97
CA THR A 187 8.89 8.69 -14.75
C THR A 187 8.42 7.25 -14.75
N ARG A 188 9.31 6.31 -14.42
CA ARG A 188 9.01 4.87 -14.32
C ARG A 188 7.91 4.61 -13.29
N PRO A 189 7.12 3.53 -13.45
CA PRO A 189 6.11 3.16 -12.46
C PRO A 189 6.76 2.64 -11.17
N TYR A 190 6.05 2.74 -10.05
CA TYR A 190 6.44 2.08 -8.79
C TYR A 190 5.69 0.75 -8.63
N LEU A 191 6.11 -0.09 -7.68
CA LEU A 191 5.34 -1.30 -7.38
C LEU A 191 4.02 -0.98 -6.68
N ILE A 192 4.08 -0.29 -5.55
CA ILE A 192 2.89 0.06 -4.75
C ILE A 192 2.91 1.56 -4.46
N GLU A 193 1.86 2.28 -4.88
CA GLU A 193 1.69 3.70 -4.55
C GLU A 193 0.27 3.97 -4.04
N ILE A 194 0.20 4.53 -2.82
CA ILE A 194 -1.05 4.88 -2.15
C ILE A 194 -0.99 6.37 -1.79
N MET A 195 -1.86 7.16 -2.41
CA MET A 195 -1.87 8.61 -2.32
C MET A 195 -3.05 9.11 -1.47
N TYR A 196 -2.88 10.19 -0.72
CA TYR A 196 -3.98 10.90 -0.03
C TYR A 196 -4.90 9.99 0.80
N SER A 197 -4.35 8.96 1.43
CA SER A 197 -5.15 7.89 2.03
C SER A 197 -4.98 7.83 3.55
N ASP A 198 -5.96 7.21 4.19
CA ASP A 198 -6.04 7.03 5.63
C ASP A 198 -6.16 5.54 5.96
N GLN A 199 -5.46 5.07 6.99
CA GLN A 199 -5.51 3.69 7.45
C GLN A 199 -5.08 2.68 6.37
N VAL A 200 -3.77 2.63 6.13
CA VAL A 200 -3.15 1.79 5.09
C VAL A 200 -2.28 0.74 5.74
N GLN A 201 -2.45 -0.52 5.38
CA GLN A 201 -1.55 -1.61 5.76
C GLN A 201 -0.96 -2.29 4.53
N ILE A 202 0.36 -2.42 4.47
CA ILE A 202 1.08 -3.21 3.47
C ILE A 202 1.96 -4.21 4.21
N SER A 203 1.70 -5.51 4.07
CA SER A 203 2.37 -6.48 4.96
C SER A 203 2.52 -7.89 4.40
N ASN A 204 3.48 -8.66 4.90
CA ASN A 204 3.62 -10.10 4.63
C ASN A 204 3.68 -10.45 3.13
N LEU A 205 4.54 -9.74 2.40
CA LEU A 205 4.73 -9.90 0.95
C LEU A 205 6.21 -9.88 0.60
N THR A 206 6.54 -10.54 -0.51
CA THR A 206 7.84 -10.43 -1.17
C THR A 206 7.72 -9.50 -2.37
N LEU A 207 8.50 -8.42 -2.41
CA LEU A 207 8.57 -7.46 -3.51
C LEU A 207 9.92 -7.61 -4.19
N ILE A 208 9.93 -7.85 -5.50
CA ILE A 208 11.18 -8.02 -6.24
C ILE A 208 11.21 -7.18 -7.51
N ASN A 209 12.42 -6.76 -7.88
CA ASN A 209 12.72 -6.14 -9.18
C ASN A 209 11.78 -4.97 -9.54
N SER A 210 11.52 -4.07 -8.60
CA SER A 210 10.69 -2.89 -8.90
C SER A 210 11.30 -2.05 -10.05
N PRO A 211 10.51 -1.52 -10.99
CA PRO A 211 11.01 -0.61 -12.03
C PRO A 211 11.72 0.63 -11.47
N SER A 212 11.24 1.12 -10.31
CA SER A 212 11.78 2.23 -9.53
C SER A 212 11.43 1.96 -8.05
N TRP A 213 10.84 2.89 -7.30
CA TRP A 213 10.50 2.71 -5.88
C TRP A 213 9.58 1.51 -5.62
N ASN A 214 9.80 0.80 -4.51
CA ASN A 214 8.99 -0.39 -4.16
C ASN A 214 7.66 0.01 -3.49
N VAL A 215 7.72 0.76 -2.38
CA VAL A 215 6.52 1.12 -1.61
C VAL A 215 6.47 2.62 -1.34
N HIS A 216 5.50 3.32 -1.94
CA HIS A 216 5.38 4.77 -1.89
C HIS A 216 4.01 5.22 -1.34
N PRO A 217 3.81 5.23 0.00
CA PRO A 217 2.71 5.95 0.59
C PRO A 217 3.03 7.45 0.56
N ILE A 218 2.11 8.26 0.04
CA ILE A 218 2.29 9.71 -0.08
C ILE A 218 1.05 10.50 0.32
N TYR A 219 1.25 11.61 1.03
CA TYR A 219 0.17 12.44 1.61
C TYR A 219 -0.85 11.63 2.42
N SER A 220 -0.38 10.54 3.01
CA SER A 220 -1.23 9.54 3.67
C SER A 220 -0.97 9.52 5.16
N ARG A 221 -1.92 9.04 5.94
CA ARG A 221 -1.77 8.93 7.39
C ARG A 221 -2.17 7.56 7.91
N ASP A 222 -1.65 7.24 9.09
CA ASP A 222 -1.93 5.98 9.78
C ASP A 222 -1.56 4.79 8.89
N VAL A 223 -0.25 4.68 8.60
CA VAL A 223 0.32 3.71 7.66
C VAL A 223 1.13 2.66 8.42
N ILE A 224 0.83 1.38 8.20
CA ILE A 224 1.58 0.23 8.70
C ILE A 224 2.25 -0.47 7.52
N ILE A 225 3.56 -0.67 7.63
CA ILE A 225 4.36 -1.47 6.71
C ILE A 225 5.09 -2.52 7.56
N GLN A 226 4.81 -3.80 7.32
CA GLN A 226 5.30 -4.85 8.21
C GLN A 226 5.63 -6.16 7.49
N GLY A 227 6.74 -6.82 7.85
CA GLY A 227 6.99 -8.17 7.36
C GLY A 227 7.23 -8.24 5.86
N LEU A 228 7.72 -7.16 5.24
CA LEU A 228 8.05 -7.16 3.82
C LEU A 228 9.44 -7.73 3.59
N THR A 229 9.59 -8.56 2.56
CA THR A 229 10.88 -8.88 1.96
C THR A 229 11.00 -8.09 0.66
N ILE A 230 11.92 -7.14 0.57
CA ILE A 230 12.15 -6.32 -0.63
C ILE A 230 13.53 -6.65 -1.19
N LEU A 231 13.58 -7.09 -2.45
CA LEU A 231 14.82 -7.49 -3.12
C LEU A 231 14.93 -6.85 -4.50
N ALA A 232 15.93 -6.01 -4.68
CA ALA A 232 16.38 -5.55 -5.97
C ALA A 232 17.91 -5.68 -6.06
N PRO A 233 18.48 -5.88 -7.26
CA PRO A 233 19.92 -5.83 -7.45
C PRO A 233 20.50 -4.53 -6.89
N THR A 234 21.67 -4.56 -6.25
CA THR A 234 22.25 -3.35 -5.64
C THR A 234 22.71 -2.31 -6.66
N ASP A 235 22.74 -2.67 -7.95
CA ASP A 235 23.02 -1.78 -9.07
C ASP A 235 21.75 -1.31 -9.82
N SER A 236 20.55 -1.67 -9.35
CA SER A 236 19.31 -1.18 -9.95
C SER A 236 18.99 0.26 -9.53
N PRO A 237 18.71 1.16 -10.47
CA PRO A 237 18.57 2.59 -10.20
C PRO A 237 17.25 2.94 -9.50
N ASN A 238 17.32 3.65 -8.38
CA ASN A 238 16.17 4.22 -7.65
C ASN A 238 15.16 3.14 -7.25
N THR A 239 15.66 2.02 -6.75
CA THR A 239 14.83 0.90 -6.26
C THR A 239 14.64 0.95 -4.76
N ASP A 240 14.48 2.16 -4.22
CA ASP A 240 14.25 2.45 -2.82
C ASP A 240 13.21 1.48 -2.20
N GLY A 241 13.45 1.05 -0.97
CA GLY A 241 12.59 0.09 -0.28
C GLY A 241 11.22 0.65 0.10
N VAL A 242 11.19 1.62 1.00
CA VAL A 242 9.94 2.23 1.49
C VAL A 242 10.12 3.74 1.58
N ASN A 243 9.25 4.49 0.91
CA ASN A 243 9.34 5.94 0.75
C ASN A 243 8.06 6.61 1.31
N PRO A 244 7.94 6.84 2.62
CA PRO A 244 6.85 7.64 3.15
C PRO A 244 7.08 9.12 2.82
N ASP A 245 6.31 9.65 1.87
CA ASP A 245 6.41 11.05 1.45
C ASP A 245 5.25 11.86 2.03
N SER A 246 5.58 12.87 2.85
CA SER A 246 4.57 13.77 3.42
C SER A 246 3.47 13.02 4.18
N CYS A 247 3.85 11.91 4.82
CA CYS A 247 2.95 11.06 5.61
C CYS A 247 2.94 11.44 7.09
N THR A 248 1.87 11.07 7.79
CA THR A 248 1.74 11.23 9.25
C THR A 248 1.46 9.90 9.90
N ASN A 249 2.12 9.59 11.03
CA ASN A 249 1.94 8.34 11.77
C ASN A 249 2.20 7.08 10.91
N VAL A 250 3.47 6.85 10.60
CA VAL A 250 3.93 5.70 9.81
C VAL A 250 4.72 4.76 10.71
N ARG A 251 4.39 3.47 10.67
CA ARG A 251 5.16 2.40 11.32
C ARG A 251 5.72 1.46 10.25
N ILE A 252 7.03 1.26 10.28
CA ILE A 252 7.76 0.30 9.43
C ILE A 252 8.49 -0.64 10.37
N GLU A 253 8.17 -1.93 10.34
CA GLU A 253 8.74 -2.92 11.26
C GLU A 253 8.92 -4.29 10.60
N ASP A 254 9.82 -5.12 11.13
CA ASP A 254 10.01 -6.53 10.74
C ASP A 254 10.26 -6.76 9.23
N CYS A 255 10.84 -5.78 8.53
CA CYS A 255 11.13 -5.87 7.10
C CYS A 255 12.58 -6.29 6.83
N PHE A 256 12.79 -7.06 5.76
CA PHE A 256 14.10 -7.37 5.19
C PHE A 256 14.23 -6.66 3.83
N ILE A 257 15.21 -5.76 3.69
CA ILE A 257 15.33 -4.90 2.50
C ILE A 257 16.75 -4.99 1.95
N VAL A 258 16.85 -5.35 0.67
CA VAL A 258 18.04 -5.21 -0.17
C VAL A 258 17.60 -4.44 -1.41
N SER A 259 18.10 -3.22 -1.56
CA SER A 259 17.76 -2.30 -2.65
C SER A 259 19.02 -1.69 -3.28
N GLY A 260 18.89 -1.17 -4.49
CA GLY A 260 19.93 -0.38 -5.15
C GLY A 260 19.99 1.10 -4.74
N ASP A 261 19.06 1.55 -3.90
CA ASP A 261 18.98 2.88 -3.28
C ASP A 261 18.39 2.70 -1.87
#